data_AF-A0A6G1QXY5-F1
#
_entry.id   AF-A0A6G1QXY5-F1
#
_cell.length_a   1.000
_cell.length_b   1.000
_cell.length_c   1.000
_cell.angle_alpha   90.00
_cell.angle_beta   90.00
_cell.angle_gamma   90.00
#
_symmetry.space_group_name_H-M   'P 1'
#
loop_
_entity.id
_entity.type
_entity.pdbx_description
1 polymer ?
#
loop_
_entity_poly.entity_id
_entity_poly.type
_entity_poly.pdbx_seq_one_letter_code
_entity_poly.pdbx_strand_id
1 'polypeptide(L)'
;MEVLFLLFFLSSAQSVKHSLKFFFIGSSGVTNIPAFLSVVKIDEIEVVHFDSNVKKAEGLTNINTIEVLFLLFFLSSAQSVKHSLKFFFTGSSGVTNIPAFLSVVKIDEIEVVHFDSNVKKAEPKQEWMDFFIQFPGDKQFYTVECLHSSKFFINAIDVLTKCCIQTEGVHTFQRMYGCEWDDESKELKDFDQYSYDGENVTQGNTVQHELDKIRIEHMKHYVYKCPYWLEKFLNYGKSFLQRTGPPSVSLLQNSPISCHATGFYPDRATMFWRKDGQELHEDVDHGEILPNHDGTFQMTVDLKCQSLLDEDWWRYDCVFQFSDVKDAIITRLDKSVIRTNTDYAICTNPEITYTIIVTAITIIALLLTELGLLVYKTMTVFYLILSSLLSFR
;
A
#
# COMPACT_ATOMS: atom_id res chain seq x y z
N MET A 1 24.80 38.89 12.18
CA MET A 1 24.20 38.96 10.84
C MET A 1 22.83 38.31 10.98
N GLU A 2 21.83 39.09 11.35
CA GLU A 2 20.45 38.60 11.48
C GLU A 2 19.89 38.46 10.07
N VAL A 3 19.64 37.22 9.63
CA VAL A 3 19.12 36.93 8.30
C VAL A 3 17.61 36.77 8.41
N LEU A 4 16.87 37.76 7.92
CA LEU A 4 15.43 37.64 7.73
C LEU A 4 15.17 36.73 6.51
N PHE A 5 14.79 35.48 6.73
CA PHE A 5 14.29 34.61 5.67
C PHE A 5 12.80 34.89 5.45
N LEU A 6 12.47 35.71 4.46
CA LEU A 6 11.10 35.81 3.95
C LEU A 6 10.83 34.60 3.04
N LEU A 7 10.46 33.47 3.63
CA LEU A 7 9.93 32.30 2.90
C LEU A 7 8.44 32.51 2.64
N PHE A 8 8.09 33.06 1.47
CA PHE A 8 6.70 33.09 1.01
C PHE A 8 6.30 31.72 0.49
N PHE A 9 5.70 30.88 1.34
CA PHE A 9 4.91 29.75 0.84
C PHE A 9 3.52 30.26 0.48
N LEU A 10 3.30 30.50 -0.82
CA LEU A 10 1.98 30.69 -1.39
C LEU A 10 1.45 29.32 -1.82
N SER A 11 0.61 28.70 -1.00
CA SER A 11 -0.30 27.68 -1.52
C SER A 11 -1.63 28.36 -1.86
N SER A 12 -2.08 28.18 -3.10
CA SER A 12 -3.39 28.65 -3.57
C SER A 12 -4.23 27.44 -3.94
N ALA A 13 -5.36 27.25 -3.25
CA ALA A 13 -6.36 26.25 -3.61
C ALA A 13 -7.58 26.97 -4.18
N GLN A 14 -8.05 26.53 -5.35
CA GLN A 14 -9.20 27.12 -6.02
C GLN A 14 -10.35 26.12 -6.03
N SER A 15 -11.41 26.43 -5.29
CA SER A 15 -12.69 25.73 -5.34
C SER A 15 -13.64 26.45 -6.30
N VAL A 16 -14.70 25.79 -6.76
CA VAL A 16 -15.71 26.31 -7.71
C VAL A 16 -16.38 27.61 -7.23
N LYS A 17 -16.27 27.97 -5.93
CA LYS A 17 -16.87 29.19 -5.35
C LYS A 17 -15.91 30.19 -4.68
N HIS A 18 -14.73 29.79 -4.22
CA HIS A 18 -13.86 30.64 -3.39
C HIS A 18 -12.36 30.40 -3.65
N SER A 19 -11.55 31.44 -3.45
CA SER A 19 -10.09 31.44 -3.51
C SER A 19 -9.49 31.38 -2.11
N LEU A 20 -8.76 30.31 -1.78
CA LEU A 20 -8.05 30.17 -0.52
C LEU A 20 -6.55 30.47 -0.71
N LYS A 21 -5.99 31.38 0.08
CA LYS A 21 -4.55 31.73 0.07
C LYS A 21 -3.97 31.62 1.48
N PHE A 22 -2.83 30.96 1.58
CA PHE A 22 -2.04 30.88 2.81
C PHE A 22 -0.79 31.75 2.69
N PHE A 23 -0.48 32.47 3.77
CA PHE A 23 0.75 33.24 3.90
C PHE A 23 1.45 32.82 5.17
N PHE A 24 2.72 32.46 5.04
CA PHE A 24 3.60 32.12 6.15
C PHE A 24 4.78 33.08 6.17
N ILE A 25 5.12 33.60 7.35
CA ILE A 25 6.30 34.43 7.56
C ILE A 25 7.04 33.86 8.75
N GLY A 26 8.22 33.29 8.51
CA GLY A 26 9.14 32.86 9.56
C GLY A 26 10.21 33.90 9.82
N SER A 27 10.59 34.10 11.08
CA SER A 27 11.79 34.88 11.42
C SER A 27 12.62 34.11 12.44
N SER A 28 13.95 34.18 12.32
CA SER A 28 14.87 33.52 13.25
C SER A 28 15.85 34.55 13.79
N GLY A 29 15.91 34.69 15.11
CA GLY A 29 16.90 35.51 15.80
C GLY A 29 16.65 37.01 15.81
N VAL A 30 15.47 37.50 15.40
CA VAL A 30 15.13 38.94 15.47
C VAL A 30 14.27 39.23 16.69
N THR A 31 14.77 40.01 17.63
CA THR A 31 14.01 40.45 18.81
C THR A 31 12.85 41.37 18.39
N ASN A 32 11.64 41.11 18.87
CA ASN A 32 10.36 41.79 18.55
C ASN A 32 9.67 41.41 17.23
N ILE A 33 10.13 40.37 16.51
CA ILE A 33 9.38 39.77 15.40
C ILE A 33 8.92 38.36 15.83
N PRO A 34 7.66 37.95 15.56
CA PRO A 34 7.22 36.59 15.81
C PRO A 34 8.11 35.59 15.09
N ALA A 35 8.49 34.51 15.79
CA ALA A 35 9.24 33.40 15.18
C ALA A 35 8.50 32.81 13.98
N PHE A 36 7.16 32.84 14.05
CA PHE A 36 6.25 32.43 13.00
C PHE A 36 4.96 33.27 13.01
N LEU A 37 4.53 33.70 11.83
CA LEU A 37 3.24 34.30 11.54
C LEU A 37 2.55 33.50 10.44
N SER A 38 1.28 33.15 10.62
CA SER A 38 0.48 32.55 9.55
C SER A 38 -0.84 33.28 9.36
N VAL A 39 -1.16 33.59 8.11
CA VAL A 39 -2.41 34.25 7.71
C VAL A 39 -3.14 33.39 6.68
N VAL A 40 -4.42 33.14 6.94
CA VAL A 40 -5.32 32.46 6.00
C VAL A 40 -6.29 33.48 5.43
N LYS A 41 -6.36 33.57 4.09
CA LYS A 41 -7.31 34.42 3.39
C LYS A 41 -8.30 33.62 2.55
N ILE A 42 -9.58 33.98 2.63
CA ILE A 42 -10.65 33.51 1.73
C ILE A 42 -11.11 34.73 0.93
N ASP A 43 -11.02 34.67 -0.41
CA ASP A 43 -11.39 35.77 -1.31
C ASP A 43 -10.77 37.13 -0.91
N GLU A 44 -9.48 37.10 -0.55
CA GLU A 44 -8.69 38.25 -0.07
C GLU A 44 -9.06 38.79 1.33
N ILE A 45 -10.05 38.20 1.99
CA ILE A 45 -10.42 38.53 3.37
C ILE A 45 -9.59 37.67 4.32
N GLU A 46 -8.90 38.30 5.27
CA GLU A 46 -8.16 37.62 6.33
C GLU A 46 -9.11 37.01 7.36
N VAL A 47 -9.03 35.69 7.53
CA VAL A 47 -9.98 34.92 8.35
C VAL A 47 -9.30 34.35 9.60
N VAL A 48 -8.01 34.03 9.52
CA VAL A 48 -7.24 33.52 10.66
C VAL A 48 -5.87 34.16 10.65
N HIS A 49 -5.51 34.77 11.78
CA HIS A 49 -4.19 35.30 12.05
C HIS A 49 -3.60 34.58 13.27
N PHE A 50 -2.41 33.99 13.11
CA PHE A 50 -1.68 33.36 14.21
C PHE A 50 -0.36 34.07 14.47
N ASP A 51 -0.20 34.53 15.71
CA ASP A 51 1.02 35.13 16.21
C ASP A 51 1.69 34.22 17.25
N SER A 52 2.87 33.69 16.90
CA SER A 52 3.67 32.83 17.79
C SER A 52 4.13 33.50 19.08
N ASN A 53 4.27 34.84 19.13
CA ASN A 53 4.65 35.56 20.36
C ASN A 53 3.53 35.55 21.39
N VAL A 54 2.28 35.62 20.93
CA VAL A 54 1.08 35.63 21.79
C VAL A 54 0.48 34.23 21.94
N LYS A 55 0.95 33.26 21.12
CA LYS A 55 0.43 31.89 21.02
C LYS A 55 -1.10 31.84 20.88
N LYS A 56 -1.66 32.81 20.17
CA LYS A 56 -3.10 33.01 20.06
C LYS A 56 -3.47 33.18 18.59
N ALA A 57 -4.48 32.42 18.17
CA ALA A 57 -5.18 32.66 16.92
C ALA A 57 -6.31 33.64 17.18
N GLU A 58 -6.35 34.75 16.45
CA GLU A 58 -7.46 35.71 16.48
C GLU A 58 -8.21 35.67 15.14
N GLY A 59 -9.55 35.75 15.19
CA GLY A 59 -10.42 35.66 13.99
C GLY A 59 -11.38 34.46 13.92
N LEU A 60 -11.27 33.49 14.83
CA LEU A 60 -12.05 32.25 14.82
C LEU A 60 -13.44 32.38 15.50
N THR A 61 -14.36 33.16 14.93
CA THR A 61 -15.75 33.19 15.45
C THR A 61 -16.77 32.43 14.61
N ASN A 62 -16.44 31.91 13.42
CA ASN A 62 -17.45 31.31 12.53
C ASN A 62 -16.96 30.28 11.48
N ILE A 63 -15.93 29.49 11.79
CA ILE A 63 -15.53 28.35 10.94
C ILE A 63 -16.04 27.07 11.62
N ASN A 64 -16.92 26.33 10.94
CA ASN A 64 -17.44 25.07 11.45
C ASN A 64 -16.29 24.07 11.66
N THR A 65 -16.40 23.22 12.67
CA THR A 65 -15.40 22.20 13.05
C THR A 65 -15.00 21.29 11.88
N ILE A 66 -15.87 21.16 10.87
CA ILE A 66 -15.68 20.43 9.62
C ILE A 66 -14.61 21.07 8.71
N GLU A 67 -14.55 22.40 8.61
CA GLU A 67 -13.58 23.09 7.74
C GLU A 67 -12.15 23.06 8.33
N VAL A 68 -12.03 23.06 9.66
CA VAL A 68 -10.77 22.82 10.36
C VAL A 68 -10.29 21.37 10.17
N LEU A 69 -11.21 20.40 10.18
CA LEU A 69 -10.90 19.01 9.83
C LEU A 69 -10.44 18.89 8.37
N PHE A 70 -11.11 19.56 7.43
CA PHE A 70 -10.72 19.60 6.01
C PHE A 70 -9.30 20.16 5.81
N LEU A 71 -8.93 21.23 6.52
CA LEU A 71 -7.58 21.81 6.49
C LEU A 71 -6.52 20.84 7.02
N LEU A 72 -6.79 20.16 8.14
CA LEU A 72 -5.90 19.15 8.70
C LEU A 72 -5.76 17.92 7.79
N PHE A 73 -6.82 17.58 7.04
CA PHE A 73 -6.83 16.48 6.07
C PHE A 73 -5.98 16.80 4.83
N PHE A 74 -6.06 18.03 4.29
CA PHE A 74 -5.19 18.44 3.19
C PHE A 74 -3.71 18.50 3.59
N LEU A 75 -3.40 18.92 4.83
CA LEU A 75 -2.05 18.87 5.39
C LEU A 75 -1.50 17.44 5.61
N SER A 76 -2.37 16.43 5.68
CA SER A 76 -1.98 15.02 5.80
C SER A 76 -1.91 14.28 4.46
N SER A 77 -2.28 14.94 3.36
CA SER A 77 -2.30 14.33 2.00
C SER A 77 -1.04 14.58 1.15
N ALA A 78 -0.06 15.34 1.65
CA ALA A 78 1.27 15.39 1.04
C ALA A 78 2.09 14.20 1.55
N GLN A 79 1.83 13.01 1.00
CA GLN A 79 2.67 11.86 1.29
C GLN A 79 3.96 11.99 0.50
N SER A 80 5.03 12.43 1.17
CA SER A 80 6.41 12.45 0.63
C SER A 80 6.72 11.08 0.02
N VAL A 81 7.19 11.06 -1.23
CA VAL A 81 7.64 9.83 -1.88
C VAL A 81 9.09 9.65 -1.55
N LYS A 82 9.34 8.58 -0.81
CA LYS A 82 10.69 8.15 -0.44
C LYS A 82 11.08 7.02 -1.36
N HIS A 83 12.02 7.32 -2.25
CA HIS A 83 12.63 6.31 -3.07
C HIS A 83 13.85 5.72 -2.35
N SER A 84 14.06 4.41 -2.49
CA SER A 84 15.20 3.73 -1.88
C SER A 84 15.88 2.78 -2.85
N LEU A 85 17.21 2.76 -2.85
CA LEU A 85 18.03 1.75 -3.50
C LEU A 85 18.81 1.00 -2.42
N LYS A 86 18.49 -0.29 -2.25
CA LYS A 86 19.06 -1.14 -1.20
C LYS A 86 19.79 -2.34 -1.83
N PHE A 87 21.02 -2.55 -1.40
CA PHE A 87 21.83 -3.72 -1.72
C PHE A 87 21.95 -4.58 -0.46
N PHE A 88 21.57 -5.84 -0.56
CA PHE A 88 21.63 -6.82 0.53
C PHE A 88 22.62 -7.90 0.15
N PHE A 89 23.75 -7.98 0.85
CA PHE A 89 24.74 -9.04 0.67
C PHE A 89 24.64 -9.98 1.87
N THR A 90 24.59 -11.28 1.61
CA THR A 90 24.56 -12.31 2.66
C THR A 90 25.58 -13.39 2.33
N GLY A 91 26.54 -13.59 3.22
CA GLY A 91 27.44 -14.74 3.22
C GLY A 91 27.04 -15.72 4.32
N SER A 92 27.23 -17.02 4.08
CA SER A 92 26.95 -18.05 5.08
C SER A 92 27.97 -19.19 5.05
N SER A 93 28.26 -19.78 6.22
CA SER A 93 29.10 -20.97 6.35
C SER A 93 28.25 -22.22 6.59
N GLY A 94 27.90 -22.93 5.52
CA GLY A 94 27.32 -24.27 5.64
C GLY A 94 25.82 -24.33 5.94
N VAL A 95 25.05 -23.29 5.58
CA VAL A 95 23.57 -23.42 5.56
C VAL A 95 23.18 -24.36 4.43
N THR A 96 22.54 -25.50 4.77
CA THR A 96 21.97 -26.41 3.76
C THR A 96 20.97 -25.68 2.86
N ASN A 97 21.07 -25.91 1.55
CA ASN A 97 20.19 -25.33 0.50
C ASN A 97 20.29 -23.81 0.29
N ILE A 98 21.25 -23.11 0.90
CA ILE A 98 21.52 -21.69 0.63
C ILE A 98 22.93 -21.56 0.03
N PRO A 99 23.13 -20.71 -1.01
CA PRO A 99 24.46 -20.44 -1.52
C PRO A 99 25.39 -19.85 -0.44
N ALA A 100 26.69 -20.11 -0.56
CA ALA A 100 27.68 -19.54 0.36
C ALA A 100 27.68 -18.00 0.35
N PHE A 101 27.23 -17.41 -0.76
CA PHE A 101 26.97 -15.98 -0.90
C PHE A 101 25.78 -15.72 -1.82
N LEU A 102 24.93 -14.77 -1.45
CA LEU A 102 23.87 -14.24 -2.30
C LEU A 102 23.82 -12.71 -2.20
N SER A 103 23.31 -12.07 -3.24
CA SER A 103 23.04 -10.64 -3.24
C SER A 103 21.68 -10.33 -3.83
N VAL A 104 20.96 -9.39 -3.21
CA VAL A 104 19.67 -8.89 -3.67
C VAL A 104 19.74 -7.37 -3.78
N VAL A 105 19.27 -6.83 -4.91
CA VAL A 105 19.09 -5.38 -5.09
C VAL A 105 17.61 -5.08 -5.10
N LYS A 106 17.19 -4.12 -4.28
CA LYS A 106 15.82 -3.62 -4.24
C LYS A 106 15.75 -2.14 -4.58
N ILE A 107 14.71 -1.77 -5.32
CA ILE A 107 14.30 -0.39 -5.54
C ILE A 107 12.87 -0.28 -5.04
N ASP A 108 12.61 0.61 -4.09
CA ASP A 108 11.29 0.81 -3.48
C ASP A 108 10.65 -0.51 -3.01
N GLU A 109 11.47 -1.34 -2.34
CA GLU A 109 11.14 -2.70 -1.86
C GLU A 109 10.93 -3.78 -2.94
N ILE A 110 10.94 -3.42 -4.22
CA ILE A 110 10.84 -4.35 -5.35
C ILE A 110 12.21 -4.94 -5.64
N GLU A 111 12.32 -6.27 -5.68
CA GLU A 111 13.54 -6.95 -6.09
C GLU A 111 13.79 -6.76 -7.60
N VAL A 112 14.94 -6.20 -7.94
CA VAL A 112 15.31 -5.84 -9.30
C VAL A 112 16.48 -6.64 -9.86
N VAL A 113 17.39 -7.11 -8.99
CA VAL A 113 18.51 -7.98 -9.36
C VAL A 113 18.77 -9.00 -8.26
N HIS A 114 19.04 -10.23 -8.66
CA HIS A 114 19.42 -11.33 -7.78
C HIS A 114 20.75 -11.95 -8.22
N PHE A 115 21.65 -12.21 -7.29
CA PHE A 115 22.87 -12.97 -7.53
C PHE A 115 22.94 -14.18 -6.62
N ASP A 116 23.25 -15.33 -7.21
CA ASP A 116 23.48 -16.60 -6.53
C ASP A 116 24.93 -17.07 -6.81
N SER A 117 25.72 -17.34 -5.76
CA SER A 117 27.11 -17.81 -5.91
C SER A 117 27.27 -19.23 -6.47
N ASN A 118 26.23 -20.06 -6.45
CA ASN A 118 26.21 -21.35 -7.13
C ASN A 118 26.12 -21.16 -8.65
N VAL A 119 25.29 -20.21 -9.09
CA VAL A 119 25.09 -19.86 -10.51
C VAL A 119 26.17 -18.89 -11.02
N LYS A 120 26.75 -18.10 -10.12
CA LYS A 120 27.78 -17.08 -10.37
C LYS A 120 27.36 -16.02 -11.38
N LYS A 121 26.09 -15.62 -11.31
CA LYS A 121 25.49 -14.68 -12.25
C LYS A 121 24.49 -13.79 -11.53
N ALA A 122 24.53 -12.50 -11.85
CA ALA A 122 23.47 -11.57 -11.46
C ALA A 122 22.38 -11.59 -12.53
N GLU A 123 21.16 -11.87 -12.12
CA GLU A 123 19.98 -11.98 -12.98
C GLU A 123 19.00 -10.86 -12.67
N PRO A 124 18.54 -10.12 -13.70
CA PRO A 124 17.47 -9.15 -13.52
C PRO A 124 16.18 -9.89 -13.17
N LYS A 125 15.38 -9.26 -12.31
CA LYS A 125 14.05 -9.78 -11.93
C LYS A 125 12.91 -9.00 -12.55
N GLN A 126 13.20 -7.86 -13.16
CA GLN A 126 12.24 -7.00 -13.83
C GLN A 126 12.62 -6.86 -15.31
N GLU A 127 11.64 -6.86 -16.22
CA GLU A 127 11.91 -6.72 -17.66
C GLU A 127 12.65 -5.42 -17.98
N TRP A 128 12.31 -4.33 -17.29
CA TRP A 128 12.97 -3.04 -17.45
C TRP A 128 14.42 -3.03 -16.94
N MET A 129 14.84 -4.05 -16.19
CA MET A 129 16.21 -4.23 -15.70
C MET A 129 17.12 -4.97 -16.67
N ASP A 130 16.61 -5.51 -17.79
CA ASP A 130 17.49 -6.09 -18.82
C ASP A 130 18.48 -5.05 -19.37
N PHE A 131 18.13 -3.75 -19.29
CA PHE A 131 19.01 -2.63 -19.63
C PHE A 131 20.10 -2.35 -18.57
N PHE A 132 19.90 -2.74 -17.30
CA PHE A 132 20.92 -2.68 -16.24
C PHE A 132 22.09 -3.62 -16.56
N ILE A 133 21.86 -4.72 -17.30
CA ILE A 133 22.96 -5.55 -17.83
C ILE A 133 23.70 -4.85 -18.99
N GLN A 134 23.21 -3.72 -19.51
CA GLN A 134 23.76 -3.04 -20.69
C GLN A 134 24.52 -1.74 -20.36
N PHE A 135 24.91 -1.51 -19.10
CA PHE A 135 25.73 -0.34 -18.74
C PHE A 135 26.99 -0.22 -19.62
N PRO A 136 27.44 1.00 -19.95
CA PRO A 136 28.58 1.16 -20.84
C PRO A 136 29.85 0.66 -20.16
N GLY A 137 30.34 -0.50 -20.62
CA GLY A 137 31.67 -1.02 -20.30
C GLY A 137 31.72 -2.51 -20.05
N ASP A 138 30.74 -3.11 -19.36
CA ASP A 138 30.75 -4.56 -19.15
C ASP A 138 29.37 -5.12 -18.76
N LYS A 139 28.90 -6.11 -19.53
CA LYS A 139 27.63 -6.83 -19.33
C LYS A 139 27.58 -7.55 -17.96
N GLN A 140 28.72 -7.63 -17.28
CA GLN A 140 28.91 -8.42 -16.08
C GLN A 140 29.33 -7.57 -14.88
N PHE A 141 29.28 -6.23 -14.95
CA PHE A 141 29.81 -5.36 -13.88
C PHE A 141 29.31 -5.77 -12.49
N TYR A 142 28.00 -5.92 -12.31
CA TYR A 142 27.44 -6.29 -11.01
C TYR A 142 27.71 -7.76 -10.64
N THR A 143 27.81 -8.65 -11.63
CA THR A 143 28.24 -10.04 -11.42
C THR A 143 29.69 -10.09 -10.89
N VAL A 144 30.59 -9.31 -11.48
CA VAL A 144 31.99 -9.19 -11.04
C VAL A 144 32.08 -8.63 -9.63
N GLU A 145 31.28 -7.61 -9.31
CA GLU A 145 31.22 -7.06 -7.96
C GLU A 145 30.73 -8.09 -6.92
N CYS A 146 29.70 -8.86 -7.26
CA CYS A 146 29.21 -9.94 -6.39
C CYS A 146 30.26 -11.05 -6.21
N LEU A 147 31.02 -11.39 -7.25
CA LEU A 147 32.11 -12.38 -7.16
C LEU A 147 33.26 -11.88 -6.28
N HIS A 148 33.62 -10.60 -6.36
CA HIS A 148 34.62 -10.00 -5.47
C HIS A 148 34.12 -9.94 -4.02
N SER A 149 32.87 -9.52 -3.83
CA SER A 149 32.23 -9.46 -2.51
C SER A 149 32.10 -10.85 -1.88
N SER A 150 31.73 -11.88 -2.64
CA SER A 150 31.66 -13.26 -2.15
C SER A 150 32.95 -13.73 -1.48
N LYS A 151 34.12 -13.41 -2.06
CA LYS A 151 35.42 -13.74 -1.46
C LYS A 151 35.65 -13.01 -0.13
N PHE A 152 35.27 -11.73 -0.06
CA PHE A 152 35.37 -10.95 1.17
C PHE A 152 34.47 -11.53 2.27
N PHE A 153 33.22 -11.89 1.95
CA PHE A 153 32.27 -12.42 2.92
C PHE A 153 32.72 -13.77 3.48
N ILE A 154 33.23 -14.66 2.63
CA ILE A 154 33.78 -15.95 3.07
C ILE A 154 34.99 -15.73 4.00
N ASN A 155 35.90 -14.82 3.65
CA ASN A 155 37.04 -14.48 4.50
C ASN A 155 36.62 -13.82 5.83
N ALA A 156 35.62 -12.93 5.79
CA ALA A 156 35.08 -12.27 6.97
C ALA A 156 34.49 -13.28 7.96
N ILE A 157 33.71 -14.25 7.48
CA ILE A 157 33.18 -15.33 8.32
C ILE A 157 34.34 -16.13 8.96
N ASP A 158 35.34 -16.55 8.18
CA ASP A 158 36.49 -17.29 8.72
C ASP A 158 37.25 -16.51 9.81
N VAL A 159 37.44 -15.20 9.63
CA VAL A 159 38.08 -14.32 10.63
C VAL A 159 37.22 -14.19 11.88
N LEU A 160 35.91 -13.94 11.73
CA LEU A 160 35.00 -13.69 12.85
C LEU A 160 34.77 -14.95 13.70
N THR A 161 34.65 -16.12 13.06
CA THR A 161 34.58 -17.43 13.75
C THR A 161 35.84 -17.70 14.58
N LYS A 162 37.02 -17.27 14.11
CA LYS A 162 38.29 -17.46 14.84
C LYS A 162 38.52 -16.45 15.96
N CYS A 163 38.22 -15.17 15.73
CA CYS A 163 38.52 -14.09 16.66
C CYS A 163 37.53 -14.02 17.82
N CYS A 164 36.24 -13.99 17.48
CA CYS A 164 35.30 -13.21 18.26
C CYS A 164 34.20 -14.09 18.83
N ILE A 165 33.78 -15.13 18.10
CA ILE A 165 32.71 -16.04 18.50
C ILE A 165 33.09 -17.48 18.10
N GLN A 166 33.57 -18.26 19.08
CA GLN A 166 33.92 -19.68 18.93
C GLN A 166 32.68 -20.58 19.16
N THR A 167 31.57 -20.31 18.49
CA THR A 167 30.42 -21.22 18.53
C THR A 167 30.56 -22.24 17.40
N GLU A 168 30.41 -23.53 17.72
CA GLU A 168 30.24 -24.54 16.68
C GLU A 168 28.89 -24.31 16.00
N GLY A 169 28.88 -24.23 14.67
CA GLY A 169 27.64 -24.07 13.93
C GLY A 169 27.79 -23.34 12.62
N VAL A 170 26.64 -22.88 12.13
CA VAL A 170 26.50 -22.13 10.89
C VAL A 170 26.55 -20.65 11.24
N HIS A 171 27.43 -19.91 10.54
CA HIS A 171 27.55 -18.48 10.72
C HIS A 171 27.05 -17.72 9.49
N THR A 172 26.58 -16.51 9.73
CA THR A 172 26.10 -15.60 8.70
C THR A 172 26.73 -14.23 8.87
N PHE A 173 27.12 -13.62 7.77
CA PHE A 173 27.59 -12.26 7.73
C PHE A 173 26.82 -11.50 6.66
N GLN A 174 26.20 -10.38 7.03
CA GLN A 174 25.35 -9.63 6.13
C GLN A 174 25.78 -8.17 6.07
N ARG A 175 25.54 -7.54 4.93
CA ARG A 175 25.71 -6.11 4.72
C ARG A 175 24.48 -5.57 4.01
N MET A 176 23.92 -4.50 4.55
CA MET A 176 22.88 -3.72 3.90
C MET A 176 23.45 -2.32 3.64
N TYR A 177 23.58 -1.95 2.37
CA TYR A 177 23.98 -0.60 2.02
C TYR A 177 23.08 -0.02 0.94
N GLY A 178 23.02 1.31 0.88
CA GLY A 178 22.09 1.96 -0.01
C GLY A 178 21.91 3.43 0.27
N CYS A 179 20.87 3.97 -0.33
CA CYS A 179 20.47 5.35 -0.17
C CYS A 179 18.97 5.50 -0.32
N GLU A 180 18.45 6.49 0.38
CA GLU A 180 17.06 6.95 0.35
C GLU A 180 17.04 8.39 -0.13
N TRP A 181 16.13 8.70 -1.04
CA TRP A 181 15.89 10.03 -1.56
C TRP A 181 14.43 10.40 -1.35
N ASP A 182 14.22 11.51 -0.66
CA ASP A 182 12.91 12.10 -0.42
C ASP A 182 12.63 13.17 -1.48
N ASP A 183 11.57 12.99 -2.26
CA ASP A 183 11.24 13.88 -3.38
C ASP A 183 10.77 15.27 -2.93
N GLU A 184 10.29 15.42 -1.70
CA GLU A 184 9.80 16.68 -1.14
C GLU A 184 10.92 17.45 -0.44
N SER A 185 11.55 16.82 0.56
CA SER A 185 12.61 17.48 1.34
C SER A 185 13.92 17.62 0.55
N LYS A 186 14.06 16.86 -0.56
CA LYS A 186 15.31 16.67 -1.30
C LYS A 186 16.44 16.12 -0.42
N GLU A 187 16.10 15.54 0.73
CA GLU A 187 17.05 14.92 1.62
C GLU A 187 17.51 13.61 1.01
N LEU A 188 18.83 13.42 1.00
CA LEU A 188 19.49 12.19 0.61
C LEU A 188 20.12 11.58 1.85
N LYS A 189 19.74 10.34 2.18
CA LYS A 189 20.33 9.57 3.27
C LYS A 189 21.04 8.36 2.69
N ASP A 190 22.29 8.14 3.06
CA ASP A 190 22.98 6.89 2.77
C ASP A 190 23.10 6.03 4.04
N PHE A 191 23.27 4.74 3.84
CA PHE A 191 23.51 3.79 4.92
C PHE A 191 24.43 2.67 4.45
N ASP A 192 25.23 2.16 5.38
CA ASP A 192 26.09 0.99 5.22
C ASP A 192 26.17 0.27 6.57
N GLN A 193 25.36 -0.77 6.72
CA GLN A 193 25.16 -1.52 7.95
C GLN A 193 25.66 -2.95 7.76
N TYR A 194 26.20 -3.53 8.82
CA TYR A 194 26.69 -4.91 8.85
C TYR A 194 26.02 -5.67 9.98
N SER A 195 25.78 -6.95 9.79
CA SER A 195 25.33 -7.87 10.84
C SER A 195 26.15 -9.16 10.81
N TYR A 196 26.34 -9.77 11.97
CA TYR A 196 26.97 -11.08 12.14
C TYR A 196 26.07 -11.94 13.02
N ASP A 197 25.71 -13.13 12.54
CA ASP A 197 24.79 -14.07 13.20
C ASP A 197 23.45 -13.43 13.63
N GLY A 198 22.95 -12.51 12.80
CA GLY A 198 21.71 -11.76 13.05
C GLY A 198 21.84 -10.57 14.00
N GLU A 199 23.01 -10.36 14.61
CA GLU A 199 23.27 -9.22 15.49
C GLU A 199 23.94 -8.07 14.72
N ASN A 200 23.49 -6.84 14.98
CA ASN A 200 24.06 -5.65 14.35
C ASN A 200 25.52 -5.44 14.79
N VAL A 201 26.40 -5.21 13.82
CA VAL A 201 27.77 -4.79 14.09
C VAL A 201 27.77 -3.30 14.43
N THR A 202 28.09 -3.00 15.68
CA THR A 202 28.07 -1.62 16.21
C THR A 202 29.48 -1.04 16.26
N GLN A 203 29.56 0.28 16.17
CA GLN A 203 30.83 0.99 16.22
C GLN A 203 31.59 0.70 17.53
N GLY A 204 32.85 0.31 17.40
CA GLY A 204 33.73 0.04 18.55
C GLY A 204 33.61 -1.36 19.16
N ASN A 205 32.74 -2.23 18.64
CA ASN A 205 32.71 -3.62 19.07
C ASN A 205 33.87 -4.43 18.42
N THR A 206 34.16 -5.61 19.00
CA THR A 206 35.27 -6.47 18.54
C THR A 206 35.09 -6.91 17.08
N VAL A 207 33.85 -7.20 16.67
CA VAL A 207 33.52 -7.62 15.30
C VAL A 207 33.89 -6.52 14.30
N GLN A 208 33.52 -5.27 14.57
CA GLN A 208 33.84 -4.11 13.75
C GLN A 208 35.35 -3.93 13.62
N HIS A 209 36.09 -4.05 14.72
CA HIS A 209 37.54 -3.90 14.72
C HIS A 209 38.24 -4.95 13.84
N GLU A 210 37.80 -6.19 13.85
CA GLU A 210 38.36 -7.22 12.96
C GLU A 210 37.96 -7.02 11.51
N LEU A 211 36.71 -6.64 11.25
CA LEU A 211 36.25 -6.33 9.89
C LEU A 211 37.05 -5.19 9.28
N ASP A 212 37.39 -4.15 10.06
CA ASP A 212 38.17 -3.01 9.58
C ASP A 212 39.60 -3.38 9.14
N LYS A 213 40.18 -4.46 9.69
CA LYS A 213 41.51 -4.95 9.25
C LYS A 213 41.48 -5.60 7.88
N ILE A 214 40.34 -6.19 7.49
CA ILE A 214 40.18 -6.93 6.23
C ILE A 214 39.32 -6.17 5.21
N ARG A 215 38.76 -5.02 5.59
CA ARG A 215 37.84 -4.23 4.78
C ARG A 215 38.52 -3.76 3.50
N ILE A 216 37.82 -3.94 2.39
CA ILE A 216 38.31 -3.54 1.06
C ILE A 216 37.83 -2.11 0.77
N GLU A 217 38.75 -1.18 0.48
CA GLU A 217 38.43 0.23 0.20
C GLU A 217 37.42 0.42 -0.95
N HIS A 218 37.47 -0.45 -1.97
CA HIS A 218 36.55 -0.45 -3.10
C HIS A 218 35.06 -0.53 -2.69
N MET A 219 34.75 -1.15 -1.54
CA MET A 219 33.37 -1.26 -1.05
C MET A 219 32.74 0.07 -0.64
N LYS A 220 33.54 1.11 -0.36
CA LYS A 220 33.05 2.46 -0.05
C LYS A 220 32.61 3.23 -1.31
N HIS A 221 33.22 2.95 -2.45
CA HIS A 221 32.93 3.63 -3.73
C HIS A 221 31.47 3.45 -4.18
N TYR A 222 30.87 2.30 -3.90
CA TYR A 222 29.51 1.98 -4.30
C TYR A 222 28.44 2.70 -3.51
N VAL A 223 28.69 2.96 -2.22
CA VAL A 223 27.78 3.75 -1.38
C VAL A 223 27.72 5.18 -1.92
N TYR A 224 28.89 5.77 -2.23
CA TYR A 224 28.96 7.13 -2.79
C TYR A 224 28.24 7.27 -4.15
N LYS A 225 28.23 6.21 -4.97
CA LYS A 225 27.53 6.21 -6.27
C LYS A 225 26.04 5.88 -6.16
N CYS A 226 25.53 5.50 -5.00
CA CYS A 226 24.13 5.12 -4.83
C CYS A 226 23.14 6.17 -5.36
N PRO A 227 23.28 7.48 -5.08
CA PRO A 227 22.30 8.48 -5.51
C PRO A 227 22.21 8.58 -7.04
N TYR A 228 23.38 8.55 -7.71
CA TYR A 228 23.46 8.53 -9.16
C TYR A 228 22.73 7.31 -9.75
N TRP A 229 22.89 6.14 -9.13
CA TRP A 229 22.23 4.92 -9.57
C TRP A 229 20.73 4.95 -9.32
N LEU A 230 20.29 5.41 -8.14
CA LEU A 230 18.88 5.53 -7.79
C LEU A 230 18.14 6.44 -8.78
N GLU A 231 18.65 7.64 -9.03
CA GLU A 231 18.05 8.57 -10.02
C GLU A 231 17.94 7.92 -11.40
N LYS A 232 19.01 7.24 -11.83
CA LYS A 232 19.03 6.55 -13.12
C LYS A 232 17.97 5.46 -13.19
N PHE A 233 17.81 4.63 -12.16
CA PHE A 233 16.80 3.57 -12.17
C PHE A 233 15.39 4.09 -12.11
N LEU A 234 15.12 5.11 -11.30
CA LEU A 234 13.80 5.73 -11.26
C LEU A 234 13.42 6.28 -12.63
N ASN A 235 14.34 6.96 -13.31
CA ASN A 235 14.09 7.48 -14.66
C ASN A 235 13.80 6.37 -15.69
N TYR A 236 14.58 5.29 -15.68
CA TYR A 236 14.36 4.17 -16.60
C TYR A 236 13.09 3.38 -16.28
N GLY A 237 12.91 2.95 -15.03
CA GLY A 237 11.73 2.23 -14.56
C GLY A 237 10.46 3.02 -14.85
N LYS A 238 10.43 4.31 -14.53
CA LYS A 238 9.33 5.21 -14.90
C LYS A 238 9.07 5.21 -16.40
N SER A 239 10.10 5.37 -17.23
CA SER A 239 9.93 5.42 -18.69
C SER A 239 9.39 4.12 -19.30
N PHE A 240 9.66 2.97 -18.67
CA PHE A 240 9.18 1.67 -19.11
C PHE A 240 7.77 1.39 -18.58
N LEU A 241 7.57 1.53 -17.27
CA LEU A 241 6.31 1.21 -16.59
C LEU A 241 5.19 2.15 -17.02
N GLN A 242 5.48 3.44 -17.27
CA GLN A 242 4.47 4.36 -17.80
C GLN A 242 4.03 4.05 -19.25
N ARG A 243 4.73 3.18 -19.98
CA ARG A 243 4.32 2.74 -21.32
C ARG A 243 3.37 1.54 -21.32
N THR A 244 3.16 0.90 -20.17
CA THR A 244 2.39 -0.36 -20.08
C THR A 244 0.88 -0.20 -20.28
N GLY A 245 0.40 1.04 -20.46
CA GLY A 245 -1.01 1.36 -20.70
C GLY A 245 -1.73 1.81 -19.44
N PRO A 246 -3.04 2.14 -19.53
CA PRO A 246 -3.84 2.46 -18.35
C PRO A 246 -4.05 1.21 -17.47
N PRO A 247 -4.20 1.36 -16.15
CA PRO A 247 -4.46 0.21 -15.29
C PRO A 247 -5.81 -0.43 -15.59
N SER A 248 -5.89 -1.71 -15.28
CA SER A 248 -7.13 -2.47 -15.37
C SER A 248 -7.92 -2.29 -14.07
N VAL A 249 -9.17 -1.84 -14.18
CA VAL A 249 -10.11 -1.77 -13.05
C VAL A 249 -11.25 -2.75 -13.32
N SER A 250 -11.55 -3.60 -12.34
CA SER A 250 -12.57 -4.65 -12.48
C SER A 250 -13.38 -4.84 -11.20
N LEU A 251 -14.64 -5.25 -11.35
CA LEU A 251 -15.52 -5.57 -10.24
C LEU A 251 -15.56 -7.08 -10.03
N LEU A 252 -15.26 -7.51 -8.81
CA LEU A 252 -15.17 -8.91 -8.40
C LEU A 252 -16.19 -9.20 -7.30
N GLN A 253 -16.83 -10.37 -7.34
CA GLN A 253 -17.69 -10.82 -6.25
C GLN A 253 -16.89 -11.69 -5.28
N ASN A 254 -16.66 -11.19 -4.06
CA ASN A 254 -15.98 -11.92 -2.99
C ASN A 254 -16.72 -11.82 -1.63
N SER A 255 -18.04 -11.58 -1.66
CA SER A 255 -18.93 -11.36 -0.50
C SER A 255 -18.31 -10.48 0.61
N PRO A 256 -17.85 -9.22 0.37
CA PRO A 256 -18.44 -8.05 -0.34
C PRO A 256 -18.21 -7.92 -1.87
N ILE A 257 -18.70 -6.84 -2.49
CA ILE A 257 -18.32 -6.47 -3.88
C ILE A 257 -16.98 -5.74 -3.84
N SER A 258 -15.97 -6.30 -4.49
CA SER A 258 -14.63 -5.73 -4.52
C SER A 258 -14.38 -5.01 -5.83
N CYS A 259 -13.98 -3.74 -5.76
CA CYS A 259 -13.37 -3.06 -6.89
C CYS A 259 -11.86 -3.30 -6.83
N HIS A 260 -11.29 -3.92 -7.86
CA HIS A 260 -9.87 -4.26 -7.94
C HIS A 260 -9.21 -3.52 -9.10
N ALA A 261 -8.16 -2.77 -8.78
CA ALA A 261 -7.29 -2.12 -9.75
C ALA A 261 -5.93 -2.81 -9.75
N THR A 262 -5.35 -3.04 -10.93
CA THR A 262 -4.01 -3.62 -11.08
C THR A 262 -3.31 -3.11 -12.34
N GLY A 263 -1.99 -3.19 -12.37
CA GLY A 263 -1.17 -2.74 -13.49
C GLY A 263 -0.93 -1.23 -13.49
N PHE A 264 -1.12 -0.53 -12.36
CA PHE A 264 -0.82 0.90 -12.27
C PHE A 264 0.59 1.14 -11.78
N TYR A 265 1.18 2.24 -12.26
CA TYR A 265 2.42 2.82 -11.76
C TYR A 265 2.37 4.34 -11.96
N PRO A 266 2.80 5.17 -11.00
CA PRO A 266 3.39 4.81 -9.70
C PRO A 266 2.36 4.27 -8.69
N ASP A 267 2.81 3.91 -7.49
CA ASP A 267 2.00 3.52 -6.32
C ASP A 267 1.16 4.65 -5.71
N ARG A 268 1.11 5.83 -6.35
CA ARG A 268 0.34 6.99 -5.90
C ARG A 268 -1.03 7.04 -6.56
N ALA A 269 -1.96 6.26 -6.02
CA ALA A 269 -3.33 6.27 -6.48
C ALA A 269 -4.32 6.18 -5.31
N THR A 270 -5.51 6.71 -5.53
CA THR A 270 -6.65 6.57 -4.66
C THR A 270 -7.73 5.78 -5.36
N MET A 271 -8.48 5.01 -4.58
CA MET A 271 -9.65 4.31 -5.06
C MET A 271 -10.75 4.41 -4.02
N PHE A 272 -11.98 4.65 -4.46
CA PHE A 272 -13.13 4.84 -3.59
C PHE A 272 -14.44 4.56 -4.32
N TRP A 273 -15.49 4.30 -3.55
CA TRP A 273 -16.84 4.16 -4.07
C TRP A 273 -17.60 5.48 -4.01
N ARG A 274 -18.44 5.74 -5.00
CA ARG A 274 -19.43 6.81 -4.96
C ARG A 274 -20.83 6.26 -5.12
N LYS A 275 -21.80 7.01 -4.58
CA LYS A 275 -23.23 6.88 -4.86
C LYS A 275 -23.75 8.23 -5.32
N ASP A 276 -24.40 8.27 -6.48
CA ASP A 276 -24.95 9.51 -7.05
C ASP A 276 -23.91 10.65 -7.15
N GLY A 277 -22.64 10.28 -7.38
CA GLY A 277 -21.51 11.20 -7.49
C GLY A 277 -20.89 11.67 -6.17
N GLN A 278 -21.40 11.23 -5.01
CA GLN A 278 -20.81 11.52 -3.69
C GLN A 278 -20.01 10.33 -3.17
N GLU A 279 -18.82 10.59 -2.64
CA GLU A 279 -17.94 9.55 -2.05
C GLU A 279 -18.59 8.91 -0.82
N LEU A 280 -18.47 7.59 -0.74
CA LEU A 280 -18.94 6.79 0.38
C LEU A 280 -17.80 6.53 1.35
N HIS A 281 -18.03 6.85 2.62
CA HIS A 281 -17.09 6.57 3.72
C HIS A 281 -17.60 5.48 4.68
N GLU A 282 -18.91 5.25 4.71
CA GLU A 282 -19.52 4.16 5.49
C GLU A 282 -19.68 2.92 4.60
N ASP A 283 -19.57 1.74 5.21
CA ASP A 283 -19.71 0.44 4.55
C ASP A 283 -18.72 0.15 3.40
N VAL A 284 -17.59 0.86 3.41
CA VAL A 284 -16.49 0.68 2.47
C VAL A 284 -15.24 0.31 3.25
N ASP A 285 -14.57 -0.75 2.83
CA ASP A 285 -13.29 -1.19 3.41
C ASP A 285 -12.17 -1.00 2.36
N HIS A 286 -11.17 -0.16 2.68
CA HIS A 286 -10.03 0.11 1.78
C HIS A 286 -8.90 -0.89 2.02
N GLY A 287 -8.45 -1.53 0.94
CA GLY A 287 -7.25 -2.37 0.93
C GLY A 287 -5.96 -1.55 0.84
N GLU A 288 -4.84 -2.21 1.15
CA GLU A 288 -3.51 -1.64 0.97
C GLU A 288 -3.08 -1.68 -0.51
N ILE A 289 -2.10 -0.85 -0.86
CA ILE A 289 -1.42 -0.92 -2.16
C ILE A 289 -0.37 -2.02 -2.08
N LEU A 290 -0.50 -3.04 -2.93
CA LEU A 290 0.40 -4.19 -2.96
C LEU A 290 1.23 -4.20 -4.25
N PRO A 291 2.52 -4.54 -4.19
CA PRO A 291 3.36 -4.65 -5.38
C PRO A 291 3.04 -5.92 -6.19
N ASN A 292 3.15 -5.82 -7.52
CA ASN A 292 3.10 -6.94 -8.45
C ASN A 292 4.52 -7.40 -8.84
N HIS A 293 4.63 -8.60 -9.42
CA HIS A 293 5.91 -9.15 -9.87
C HIS A 293 6.53 -8.42 -11.07
N ASP A 294 5.72 -7.69 -11.84
CA ASP A 294 6.11 -6.94 -13.04
C ASP A 294 6.52 -5.48 -12.77
N GLY A 295 6.59 -5.09 -11.48
CA GLY A 295 6.94 -3.74 -11.05
C GLY A 295 5.77 -2.76 -11.04
N THR A 296 4.55 -3.20 -11.34
CA THR A 296 3.32 -2.42 -11.16
C THR A 296 2.70 -2.67 -9.78
N PHE A 297 1.58 -2.02 -9.47
CA PHE A 297 0.87 -2.15 -8.21
C PHE A 297 -0.59 -2.58 -8.41
N GLN A 298 -1.18 -3.06 -7.32
CA GLN A 298 -2.59 -3.41 -7.23
C GLN A 298 -3.21 -2.89 -5.93
N MET A 299 -4.52 -2.68 -5.92
CA MET A 299 -5.29 -2.32 -4.72
C MET A 299 -6.75 -2.77 -4.84
N THR A 300 -7.45 -2.85 -3.71
CA THR A 300 -8.88 -3.17 -3.63
C THR A 300 -9.64 -2.18 -2.76
N VAL A 301 -10.91 -1.98 -3.07
CA VAL A 301 -11.86 -1.27 -2.21
C VAL A 301 -13.18 -2.03 -2.23
N ASP A 302 -13.59 -2.49 -1.06
CA ASP A 302 -14.71 -3.40 -0.89
C ASP A 302 -15.96 -2.65 -0.43
N LEU A 303 -17.08 -2.87 -1.12
CA LEU A 303 -18.40 -2.33 -0.78
C LEU A 303 -19.26 -3.42 -0.15
N LYS A 304 -19.74 -3.20 1.08
CA LYS A 304 -20.58 -4.18 1.78
C LYS A 304 -21.92 -4.35 1.09
N CYS A 305 -22.36 -5.61 0.98
CA CYS A 305 -23.63 -5.95 0.33
C CYS A 305 -24.87 -5.34 1.04
N GLN A 306 -24.79 -5.03 2.34
CA GLN A 306 -25.88 -4.40 3.09
C GLN A 306 -26.21 -2.99 2.59
N SER A 307 -25.24 -2.31 1.94
CA SER A 307 -25.43 -0.97 1.38
C SER A 307 -26.13 -1.00 0.02
N LEU A 308 -26.40 -2.18 -0.53
CA LEU A 308 -27.07 -2.42 -1.81
C LEU A 308 -28.52 -2.87 -1.56
N LEU A 309 -29.33 -1.96 -1.00
CA LEU A 309 -30.67 -2.30 -0.52
C LEU A 309 -31.76 -2.38 -1.61
N ASP A 310 -31.53 -1.94 -2.85
CA ASP A 310 -32.57 -1.90 -3.90
C ASP A 310 -31.98 -2.01 -5.33
N GLU A 311 -32.83 -2.02 -6.36
CA GLU A 311 -32.53 -2.09 -7.82
C GLU A 311 -31.60 -0.98 -8.37
N ASP A 312 -31.07 -0.12 -7.51
CA ASP A 312 -30.31 1.09 -7.83
C ASP A 312 -28.79 0.89 -7.90
N TRP A 313 -28.34 -0.27 -8.35
CA TRP A 313 -26.91 -0.62 -8.42
C TRP A 313 -26.17 0.32 -9.36
N TRP A 314 -26.86 0.78 -10.41
CA TRP A 314 -26.39 1.73 -11.40
C TRP A 314 -26.00 3.11 -10.83
N ARG A 315 -26.44 3.43 -9.59
CA ARG A 315 -26.07 4.67 -8.90
C ARG A 315 -24.69 4.62 -8.26
N TYR A 316 -24.12 3.42 -8.14
CA TYR A 316 -22.81 3.21 -7.55
C TYR A 316 -21.75 3.14 -8.64
N ASP A 317 -20.62 3.80 -8.40
CA ASP A 317 -19.43 3.64 -9.23
C ASP A 317 -18.17 3.60 -8.39
N CYS A 318 -17.22 2.78 -8.83
CA CYS A 318 -15.88 2.75 -8.29
C CYS A 318 -15.00 3.69 -9.10
N VAL A 319 -14.24 4.54 -8.42
CA VAL A 319 -13.35 5.53 -9.02
C VAL A 319 -11.92 5.18 -8.67
N PHE A 320 -11.08 5.01 -9.67
CA PHE A 320 -9.63 4.95 -9.52
C PHE A 320 -9.00 6.23 -10.09
N GLN A 321 -8.09 6.86 -9.34
CA GLN A 321 -7.44 8.10 -9.75
C GLN A 321 -5.98 8.13 -9.26
N PHE A 322 -5.06 8.58 -10.11
CA PHE A 322 -3.69 8.88 -9.65
C PHE A 322 -3.67 10.18 -8.85
N SER A 323 -2.91 10.24 -7.76
CA SER A 323 -2.90 11.40 -6.85
C SER A 323 -2.54 12.72 -7.55
N ASP A 324 -1.71 12.65 -8.59
CA ASP A 324 -1.20 13.84 -9.31
C ASP A 324 -2.01 14.19 -10.58
N VAL A 325 -3.05 13.42 -10.91
CA VAL A 325 -3.75 13.53 -12.20
C VAL A 325 -5.25 13.68 -11.96
N LYS A 326 -5.92 14.55 -12.72
CA LYS A 326 -7.38 14.79 -12.60
C LYS A 326 -8.22 13.72 -13.31
N ASP A 327 -7.61 12.98 -14.23
CA ASP A 327 -8.28 11.92 -14.97
C ASP A 327 -8.51 10.72 -14.05
N ALA A 328 -9.73 10.19 -14.10
CA ALA A 328 -10.16 9.07 -13.28
C ALA A 328 -10.75 7.96 -14.15
N ILE A 329 -10.52 6.72 -13.77
CA ILE A 329 -11.17 5.54 -14.34
C ILE A 329 -12.40 5.26 -13.50
N ILE A 330 -13.58 5.42 -14.10
CA ILE A 330 -14.87 5.22 -13.42
C ILE A 330 -15.48 3.91 -13.92
N THR A 331 -15.67 2.98 -13.00
CA THR A 331 -16.31 1.68 -13.27
C THR A 331 -17.66 1.64 -12.56
N ARG A 332 -18.74 1.78 -13.34
CA ARG A 332 -20.11 1.70 -12.79
C ARG A 332 -20.43 0.27 -12.34
N LEU A 333 -21.13 0.17 -11.23
CA LEU A 333 -21.62 -1.10 -10.73
C LEU A 333 -22.80 -1.59 -11.59
N ASP A 334 -22.55 -2.64 -12.36
CA ASP A 334 -23.56 -3.35 -13.14
C ASP A 334 -23.37 -4.85 -12.92
N LYS A 335 -24.48 -5.58 -12.70
CA LYS A 335 -24.45 -7.03 -12.47
C LYS A 335 -23.77 -7.79 -13.60
N SER A 336 -23.87 -7.29 -14.83
CA SER A 336 -23.30 -7.93 -16.03
C SER A 336 -21.77 -7.84 -16.11
N VAL A 337 -21.14 -6.87 -15.43
CA VAL A 337 -19.68 -6.68 -15.48
C VAL A 337 -18.95 -7.24 -14.26
N ILE A 338 -19.69 -7.68 -13.23
CA ILE A 338 -19.11 -8.34 -12.06
C ILE A 338 -18.62 -9.72 -12.48
N ARG A 339 -17.34 -10.00 -12.23
CA ARG A 339 -16.75 -11.33 -12.44
C ARG A 339 -17.05 -12.21 -11.23
N THR A 340 -17.74 -13.32 -11.46
CA THR A 340 -18.14 -14.28 -10.41
C THR A 340 -17.73 -15.69 -10.84
N ASN A 341 -17.29 -16.52 -9.89
CA ASN A 341 -17.00 -17.95 -10.14
C ASN A 341 -18.17 -18.86 -9.74
N THR A 342 -19.32 -18.27 -9.36
CA THR A 342 -20.46 -18.98 -8.77
C THR A 342 -21.77 -18.41 -9.29
N ASP A 343 -22.70 -19.29 -9.65
CA ASP A 343 -24.09 -18.97 -10.06
C ASP A 343 -24.97 -18.43 -8.90
N TYR A 344 -24.37 -18.01 -7.78
CA TYR A 344 -25.10 -17.55 -6.61
C TYR A 344 -25.55 -16.10 -6.76
N ALA A 345 -26.77 -15.82 -6.30
CA ALA A 345 -27.37 -14.48 -6.34
C ALA A 345 -26.49 -13.45 -5.60
N ILE A 346 -26.11 -12.38 -6.31
CA ILE A 346 -25.23 -11.33 -5.82
C ILE A 346 -25.95 -10.59 -4.68
N CYS A 347 -25.29 -10.50 -3.51
CA CYS A 347 -25.74 -9.70 -2.37
C CYS A 347 -27.20 -9.95 -1.94
N THR A 348 -27.60 -11.21 -1.73
CA THR A 348 -28.91 -11.51 -1.12
C THR A 348 -28.93 -11.09 0.34
N ASN A 349 -29.85 -10.21 0.74
CA ASN A 349 -30.08 -9.91 2.14
C ASN A 349 -30.48 -11.22 2.87
N PRO A 350 -29.68 -11.68 3.85
CA PRO A 350 -29.98 -12.91 4.58
C PRO A 350 -31.34 -12.84 5.30
N GLU A 351 -31.79 -11.66 5.70
CA GLU A 351 -33.10 -11.47 6.34
C GLU A 351 -34.25 -11.76 5.38
N ILE A 352 -34.16 -11.31 4.13
CA ILE A 352 -35.20 -11.57 3.10
C ILE A 352 -35.26 -13.06 2.80
N THR A 353 -34.10 -13.70 2.67
CA THR A 353 -34.00 -15.14 2.40
C THR A 353 -34.61 -15.95 3.54
N TYR A 354 -34.30 -15.59 4.79
CA TYR A 354 -34.88 -16.21 5.98
C TYR A 354 -36.40 -15.99 6.05
N THR A 355 -36.89 -14.78 5.74
CA THR A 355 -38.33 -14.45 5.75
C THR A 355 -39.09 -15.25 4.70
N ILE A 356 -38.54 -15.42 3.49
CA ILE A 356 -39.13 -16.25 2.44
C ILE A 356 -39.19 -17.72 2.87
N ILE A 357 -38.13 -18.25 3.48
CA ILE A 357 -38.10 -19.64 3.96
C ILE A 357 -39.14 -19.85 5.07
N VAL A 358 -39.21 -18.95 6.05
CA VAL A 358 -40.17 -19.05 7.15
C VAL A 358 -41.61 -18.95 6.66
N THR A 359 -41.91 -18.02 5.73
CA THR A 359 -43.24 -17.90 5.13
C THR A 359 -43.64 -19.10 4.29
N ALA A 360 -42.70 -19.69 3.53
CA ALA A 360 -42.97 -20.94 2.80
C ALA A 360 -43.29 -22.10 3.76
N ILE A 361 -42.53 -22.24 4.85
CA ILE A 361 -42.75 -23.28 5.87
C ILE A 361 -44.11 -23.12 6.55
N THR A 362 -44.51 -21.89 6.90
CA THR A 362 -45.81 -21.65 7.55
C THR A 362 -46.98 -21.93 6.62
N ILE A 363 -46.88 -21.60 5.33
CA ILE A 363 -47.89 -21.94 4.32
C ILE A 363 -48.02 -23.47 4.18
N ILE A 364 -46.90 -24.19 4.07
CA ILE A 364 -46.90 -25.65 3.98
C ILE A 364 -47.55 -26.28 5.23
N ALA A 365 -47.23 -25.78 6.43
CA ALA A 365 -47.84 -26.25 7.66
C ALA A 365 -49.36 -26.04 7.67
N LEU A 366 -49.85 -24.87 7.24
CA LEU A 366 -51.29 -24.60 7.12
C LEU A 366 -51.98 -25.56 6.16
N LEU A 367 -51.42 -25.78 4.96
CA LEU A 367 -51.96 -26.72 3.99
C LEU A 367 -52.02 -28.16 4.53
N LEU A 368 -50.99 -28.59 5.27
CA LEU A 368 -50.98 -29.90 5.92
C LEU A 368 -52.04 -30.01 7.02
N THR A 369 -52.29 -28.94 7.78
CA THR A 369 -53.35 -28.93 8.81
C THR A 369 -54.74 -29.01 8.19
N GLU A 370 -55.02 -28.29 7.11
CA GLU A 370 -56.30 -28.37 6.40
C GLU A 370 -56.53 -29.76 5.79
N LEU A 371 -55.48 -30.33 5.18
CA LEU A 371 -55.54 -31.69 4.63
C LEU A 371 -55.78 -32.73 5.73
N GLY A 372 -55.10 -32.60 6.87
CA GLY A 372 -55.30 -33.46 8.03
C GLY A 372 -56.73 -33.37 8.59
N LEU A 373 -57.30 -32.17 8.65
CA LEU A 373 -58.68 -31.96 9.11
C LEU A 373 -59.70 -32.58 8.15
N LEU A 374 -59.46 -32.49 6.83
CA LEU A 374 -60.29 -33.12 5.80
C LEU A 374 -60.26 -34.64 5.92
N VAL A 375 -59.07 -35.23 6.07
CA VAL A 375 -58.90 -36.68 6.28
C VAL A 375 -59.58 -37.12 7.57
N TYR A 376 -59.42 -36.39 8.67
CA TYR A 376 -60.06 -36.69 9.95
C TYR A 376 -61.59 -36.68 9.85
N LYS A 377 -62.18 -35.66 9.22
CA LYS A 377 -63.64 -35.60 9.00
C LYS A 377 -64.12 -36.78 8.16
N THR A 378 -63.39 -37.10 7.08
CA THR A 378 -63.74 -38.21 6.18
C THR A 378 -63.69 -39.55 6.92
N MET A 379 -62.65 -39.79 7.71
CA MET A 379 -62.52 -41.00 8.54
C MET A 379 -63.57 -41.09 9.63
N THR A 380 -63.92 -39.97 10.27
CA THR A 380 -64.97 -39.92 11.31
C THR A 380 -66.34 -40.26 10.73
N VAL A 381 -66.68 -39.70 9.57
CA VAL A 381 -67.93 -40.03 8.85
C VAL A 381 -67.93 -41.50 8.44
N PHE A 382 -66.82 -42.01 7.89
CA PHE A 382 -66.70 -43.43 7.53
C PHE A 382 -66.87 -44.34 8.75
N TYR A 383 -66.27 -44.00 9.89
CA TYR A 383 -66.39 -44.74 11.14
C TYR A 383 -67.84 -44.74 11.68
N LEU A 384 -68.54 -43.61 11.64
CA LEU A 384 -69.95 -43.51 12.04
C LEU A 384 -70.88 -44.33 11.13
N ILE A 385 -70.61 -44.36 9.83
CA ILE A 385 -71.35 -45.20 8.87
C ILE A 385 -71.06 -46.69 9.14
N LEU A 386 -69.80 -47.06 9.39
CA LEU A 386 -69.42 -48.44 9.67
C LEU A 386 -70.00 -48.94 11.00
N SER A 387 -70.00 -48.11 12.05
CA SER A 387 -70.55 -48.47 13.36
C SER A 387 -72.07 -48.65 13.33
N SER A 388 -72.78 -47.81 12.57
CA SER A 388 -74.23 -47.96 12.37
C SER A 388 -74.59 -49.17 11.52
N LEU A 389 -73.76 -49.55 10.53
CA LEU A 389 -73.95 -50.81 9.80
C LEU A 389 -73.68 -52.05 10.67
N LEU A 390 -72.74 -51.97 11.61
CA LEU A 390 -72.43 -53.06 12.54
C LEU A 390 -73.46 -53.22 13.66
N SER A 391 -74.18 -52.15 14.07
CA SER A 391 -75.22 -52.24 15.11
C SER A 391 -76.58 -52.75 14.59
N PHE A 392 -76.74 -52.86 13.27
CA PHE A 392 -77.95 -53.40 12.61
C PHE A 392 -77.89 -54.91 12.33
N ARG A 393 -76.81 -55.57 12.77
CA ARG A 393 -76.58 -57.01 12.64
C ARG A 393 -76.56 -57.65 14.03
#